data_AF-A0AAW0K6I2-F1
#
_entry.id   AF-A0AAW0K6I2-F1
#
_cell.length_a   1.000
_cell.length_b   1.000
_cell.length_c   1.000
_cell.angle_alpha   90.00
_cell.angle_beta   90.00
_cell.angle_gamma   90.00
#
_symmetry.space_group_name_H-M   'P 1'
#
loop_
_entity.id
_entity.type
_entity.pdbx_description
1 polymer ?
#
loop_
_entity_poly.entity_id
_entity_poly.type
_entity_poly.pdbx_seq_one_letter_code
_entity_poly.pdbx_strand_id
1 'polypeptide(L)'
;MCKHLVEVAMGKRYFCDYCDRSFQDNLHNRKKHLNGLQHLKAKKVWYDMFRDAAAILLDEQNKRPCRKFLLTGQCDFGSNCRFSHMSERDLQELSIQVEGT
;
A
#
# COMPACT_ATOMS: atom_id res chain seq x y z
N MET A 1 14.25 -3.54 -5.92
CA MET A 1 14.69 -2.60 -4.87
C MET A 1 14.48 -3.25 -3.51
N CYS A 2 15.59 -3.68 -2.89
CA CYS A 2 15.75 -4.26 -1.53
C CYS A 2 17.16 -4.89 -1.46
N LYS A 3 18.20 -4.10 -1.76
CA LYS A 3 19.59 -4.57 -1.85
C LYS A 3 20.57 -3.50 -1.34
N HIS A 4 20.38 -3.02 -0.11
CA HIS A 4 21.45 -2.33 0.60
C HIS A 4 22.07 -3.29 1.61
N LEU A 5 23.22 -3.86 1.22
CA LEU A 5 24.12 -4.55 2.14
C LEU A 5 24.92 -3.47 2.85
N VAL A 6 24.69 -3.29 4.14
CA VAL A 6 25.54 -2.42 4.97
C VAL A 6 26.55 -3.32 5.66
N GLU A 7 27.82 -3.20 5.29
CA GLU A 7 28.93 -3.84 6.02
C GLU A 7 29.21 -3.03 7.28
N VAL A 8 28.99 -3.65 8.44
CA VAL A 8 29.29 -3.08 9.76
C VAL A 8 30.31 -3.99 10.44
N ALA A 9 31.08 -3.47 11.40
CA ALA A 9 32.14 -4.20 12.11
C ALA A 9 31.72 -5.54 12.77
N MET A 10 30.40 -5.83 12.83
CA MET A 10 29.77 -7.06 13.36
C MET A 10 29.01 -7.86 12.27
N GLY A 11 29.50 -7.87 11.02
CA GLY A 11 28.97 -8.67 9.92
C GLY A 11 28.00 -7.95 8.97
N LYS A 12 27.53 -8.68 7.95
CA LYS A 12 26.62 -8.15 6.92
C LYS A 12 25.20 -8.01 7.48
N ARG A 13 24.58 -6.83 7.29
CA ARG A 13 23.16 -6.59 7.60
C ARG A 13 22.36 -6.39 6.32
N TYR A 14 21.15 -6.94 6.31
CA TYR A 14 20.18 -6.72 5.25
C TYR A 14 19.23 -5.61 5.67
N PHE A 15 19.08 -4.59 4.82
CA PHE A 15 18.09 -3.53 4.98
C PHE A 15 16.94 -3.69 3.99
N CYS A 16 15.71 -3.59 4.48
CA CYS A 16 14.50 -3.61 3.66
C CYS A 16 13.89 -2.21 3.58
N ASP A 17 13.91 -1.61 2.40
CA ASP A 17 13.37 -0.26 2.15
C ASP A 17 11.85 -0.18 2.41
N TYR A 18 11.10 -1.25 2.07
CA TYR A 18 9.65 -1.27 2.33
C TYR A 18 9.31 -1.27 3.81
N CYS A 19 10.16 -1.89 4.66
CA CYS A 19 9.88 -2.10 6.08
C CYS A 19 10.67 -1.16 7.00
N ASP A 20 11.60 -0.37 6.46
CA ASP A 20 12.58 0.45 7.16
C ASP A 20 13.27 -0.30 8.33
N ARG A 21 13.74 -1.52 8.04
CA ARG A 21 14.31 -2.42 9.06
C ARG A 21 15.60 -3.04 8.59
N SER A 22 16.56 -3.14 9.52
CA SER A 22 17.81 -3.88 9.33
C SER A 22 17.88 -5.12 10.22
N PHE A 23 18.41 -6.23 9.68
CA PHE A 23 18.62 -7.46 10.43
C PHE A 23 19.88 -8.20 9.96
N GLN A 24 20.32 -9.20 10.72
CA GLN A 24 21.49 -10.01 10.36
C GLN A 24 21.27 -10.71 9.03
N ASP A 25 22.22 -10.52 8.13
CA ASP A 25 22.08 -10.97 6.76
C ASP A 25 22.44 -12.44 6.57
N ASN A 26 21.42 -13.27 6.40
CA ASN A 26 21.55 -14.61 5.84
C ASN A 26 20.33 -14.96 4.98
N LEU A 27 20.48 -15.97 4.12
CA LEU A 27 19.45 -16.38 3.16
C LEU A 27 18.12 -16.77 3.84
N HIS A 28 18.20 -17.49 4.96
CA HIS A 28 17.03 -17.93 5.72
C HIS A 28 16.23 -16.73 6.25
N ASN A 29 16.90 -15.80 6.92
CA ASN A 29 16.31 -14.59 7.48
C ASN A 29 15.69 -13.72 6.40
N ARG A 30 16.39 -13.50 5.28
CA ARG A 30 15.86 -12.74 4.15
C ARG A 30 14.59 -13.39 3.59
N LYS A 31 14.61 -14.70 3.33
CA LYS A 31 13.45 -15.41 2.78
C LYS A 31 12.26 -15.35 3.74
N LYS A 32 12.48 -15.56 5.04
CA LYS A 32 11.44 -15.45 6.07
C LYS A 32 10.86 -14.03 6.13
N HIS A 33 11.72 -13.01 6.06
CA HIS A 33 11.28 -11.61 6.06
C HIS A 33 10.45 -11.26 4.82
N LEU A 34 10.96 -11.55 3.61
CA LEU A 34 10.32 -11.19 2.34
C LEU A 34 8.96 -11.87 2.13
N ASN A 35 8.78 -13.08 2.65
CA ASN A 35 7.50 -13.79 2.60
C ASN A 35 6.58 -13.48 3.79
N GLY A 36 7.02 -12.66 4.74
CA GLY A 36 6.23 -12.30 5.91
C GLY A 36 5.09 -11.34 5.56
N LEU A 37 3.94 -11.51 6.21
CA LEU A 37 2.77 -10.64 6.03
C LEU A 37 3.09 -9.15 6.24
N GLN A 38 4.00 -8.84 7.17
CA GLN A 38 4.43 -7.46 7.42
C GLN A 38 5.14 -6.86 6.21
N HIS A 39 6.05 -7.61 5.58
CA HIS A 39 6.71 -7.17 4.36
C HIS A 39 5.73 -7.01 3.21
N LEU A 40 4.83 -7.98 3.02
CA LEU A 40 3.82 -7.91 1.95
C LEU A 40 2.89 -6.70 2.12
N LYS A 41 2.46 -6.40 3.35
CA LYS A 41 1.66 -5.20 3.65
C LYS A 41 2.44 -3.92 3.38
N ALA A 42 3.66 -3.81 3.89
CA ALA A 42 4.48 -2.62 3.71
C ALA A 42 4.83 -2.37 2.24
N LYS A 43 5.12 -3.45 1.50
CA LYS A 43 5.29 -3.43 0.04
C LYS A 43 4.02 -2.93 -0.65
N LYS A 44 2.84 -3.45 -0.30
CA LYS A 44 1.56 -2.99 -0.87
C LYS A 44 1.34 -1.49 -0.62
N VAL A 45 1.53 -1.02 0.61
CA VAL A 45 1.40 0.41 0.95
C VAL A 45 2.34 1.26 0.09
N TRP A 46 3.59 0.83 -0.08
CA TRP A 46 4.55 1.52 -0.93
C TRP A 46 4.02 1.65 -2.36
N TYR A 47 3.57 0.56 -2.99
CA TYR A 47 2.98 0.64 -4.34
C TYR A 47 1.70 1.45 -4.39
N ASP A 48 0.85 1.37 -3.36
CA ASP A 48 -0.40 2.12 -3.29
C ASP A 48 -0.15 3.64 -3.27
N MET A 49 0.98 4.10 -2.70
CA MET A 49 1.38 5.52 -2.72
C MET A 49 1.80 6.02 -4.11
N PHE A 50 2.25 5.12 -4.98
CA PHE A 50 2.66 5.45 -6.35
C PHE A 50 1.62 5.05 -7.40
N ARG A 51 0.40 4.63 -6.99
CA ARG A 51 -0.70 4.42 -7.93
C ARG A 51 -1.10 5.76 -8.53
N ASP A 52 -1.19 5.80 -9.85
CA ASP A 52 -1.73 6.96 -10.56
C ASP A 52 -3.24 7.09 -10.34
N ALA A 53 -3.75 8.30 -10.60
CA ALA A 53 -5.16 8.62 -10.42
C ALA A 53 -6.07 7.71 -11.28
N ALA A 54 -5.58 7.25 -12.44
CA ALA A 54 -6.35 6.41 -13.37
C ALA A 54 -6.58 5.01 -12.79
N ALA A 55 -5.55 4.40 -12.20
CA ALA A 55 -5.64 3.12 -11.53
C ALA A 55 -6.55 3.17 -10.30
N ILE A 56 -6.52 4.28 -9.55
CA ILE A 56 -7.42 4.48 -8.40
C ILE A 56 -8.87 4.62 -8.87
N LEU A 57 -9.11 5.45 -9.88
CA LEU A 57 -10.45 5.68 -10.45
C LEU A 57 -11.06 4.37 -10.98
N LEU A 58 -10.29 3.56 -11.70
CA LEU A 58 -10.74 2.28 -12.23
C LEU A 58 -11.14 1.31 -11.11
N ASP A 59 -10.35 1.21 -10.04
CA ASP A 59 -10.66 0.34 -8.90
C ASP A 59 -11.93 0.80 -8.17
N GLU A 60 -12.10 2.11 -7.98
CA GLU A 60 -13.26 2.67 -7.27
C GLU A 60 -14.55 2.60 -8.08
N GLN A 61 -14.52 2.80 -9.41
CA GLN A 61 -15.70 2.64 -10.27
C GLN A 61 -16.26 1.22 -10.26
N ASN A 62 -15.41 0.21 -10.03
CA ASN A 62 -15.82 -1.19 -9.94
C ASN A 62 -16.41 -1.56 -8.57
N LYS A 63 -16.32 -0.67 -7.57
CA LYS A 63 -16.83 -0.92 -6.22
C LYS A 63 -18.24 -0.35 -6.06
N ARG A 64 -19.08 -1.11 -5.35
CA ARG A 64 -20.37 -0.57 -4.88
C ARG A 64 -20.13 0.41 -3.74
N PRO A 65 -20.94 1.48 -3.60
CA PRO A 65 -20.79 2.46 -2.53
C PRO A 65 -21.08 1.85 -1.16
N CYS A 66 -20.27 2.22 -0.16
CA CYS A 66 -20.44 1.83 1.23
C CYS A 66 -21.53 2.66 1.89
N ARG A 67 -22.74 2.11 1.98
CA ARG A 67 -23.89 2.83 2.56
C ARG A 67 -23.65 3.34 3.97
N LYS A 68 -22.98 2.55 4.83
CA LYS A 68 -22.70 2.97 6.21
C LYS A 68 -21.77 4.18 6.23
N PHE A 69 -20.64 4.11 5.55
CA PHE A 69 -19.70 5.22 5.48
C PHE A 69 -20.31 6.48 4.88
N LEU A 70 -21.02 6.37 3.76
CA LEU A 70 -21.62 7.53 3.11
C LEU A 70 -22.74 8.19 3.95
N LEU A 71 -23.43 7.42 4.80
CA LEU A 71 -24.49 7.95 5.67
C LEU A 71 -23.97 8.52 6.99
N THR A 72 -22.98 7.86 7.62
CA THR A 72 -22.55 8.19 8.99
C THR A 72 -21.15 8.80 9.06
N GLY A 73 -20.41 8.79 7.96
CA GLY A 73 -18.97 9.08 7.92
C GLY A 73 -18.10 8.02 8.59
N GLN A 74 -18.68 6.91 9.07
CA GLN A 74 -17.98 5.86 9.80
C GLN A 74 -18.30 4.47 9.25
N CYS A 75 -17.27 3.63 9.15
CA CYS A 75 -17.39 2.25 8.73
C CYS A 75 -16.48 1.37 9.57
N ASP A 76 -17.03 0.34 10.19
CA ASP A 76 -16.32 -0.56 11.09
C ASP A 76 -15.16 -1.30 10.41
N PHE A 77 -15.22 -1.44 9.08
CA PHE A 77 -14.18 -2.08 8.27
C PHE A 77 -13.00 -1.15 7.91
N GLY A 78 -13.13 0.16 8.12
CA GLY A 78 -12.11 1.16 7.80
C GLY A 78 -11.56 1.02 6.37
N SER A 79 -10.23 1.07 6.22
CA SER A 79 -9.53 0.90 4.94
C SER A 79 -9.60 -0.52 4.34
N ASN A 80 -10.09 -1.50 5.10
CA ASN A 80 -10.31 -2.88 4.61
C ASN A 80 -11.73 -3.08 4.08
N CYS A 81 -12.56 -2.03 4.03
CA CYS A 81 -13.88 -2.11 3.44
C CYS A 81 -13.80 -2.50 1.96
N ARG A 82 -14.59 -3.50 1.56
CA ARG A 82 -14.69 -3.93 0.15
C ARG A 82 -15.52 -2.97 -0.71
N PHE A 83 -16.25 -2.06 -0.09
CA PHE A 83 -17.12 -1.08 -0.75
C PHE A 83 -16.42 0.27 -0.86
N SER A 84 -16.77 1.06 -1.88
CA SER A 84 -16.18 2.39 -2.06
C SER A 84 -16.60 3.34 -0.94
N HIS A 85 -15.64 4.07 -0.40
CA HIS A 85 -15.87 5.16 0.55
C HIS A 85 -15.86 6.52 -0.14
N MET A 86 -15.68 6.56 -1.46
CA MET A 86 -15.70 7.80 -2.25
C MET A 86 -17.14 8.22 -2.51
N SER A 87 -17.42 9.51 -2.35
CA SER A 87 -18.65 10.13 -2.81
C SER A 87 -18.61 10.33 -4.33
N GLU A 88 -19.77 10.64 -4.91
CA GLU A 88 -19.86 10.94 -6.35
C GLU A 88 -18.97 12.14 -6.74
N ARG A 89 -18.86 13.14 -5.85
CA ARG A 89 -17.95 14.28 -6.04
C ARG A 89 -16.49 13.83 -6.09
N ASP A 90 -16.07 12.99 -5.15
CA ASP A 90 -14.66 12.56 -5.09
C ASP A 90 -14.28 11.75 -6.34
N LEU A 91 -15.19 10.92 -6.86
CA LEU A 91 -14.98 10.18 -8.11
C LEU A 91 -14.90 11.12 -9.32
N GLN A 92 -15.73 12.18 -9.35
CA GLN A 92 -15.71 13.17 -10.41
C GLN A 92 -14.40 13.98 -10.40
N GLU A 93 -13.92 14.37 -9.21
CA GLU A 93 -12.62 15.03 -9.05
C GLU A 93 -11.46 14.14 -9.52
N LEU A 94 -11.48 12.84 -9.20
CA LEU A 94 -10.50 11.89 -9.73
C LEU A 94 -10.57 11.78 -11.26
N SER A 95 -11.77 11.76 -11.86
CA SER A 95 -11.93 11.73 -13.32
C SER A 95 -11.28 12.94 -13.99
N ILE A 96 -11.52 14.14 -13.44
CA ILE A 96 -10.91 15.38 -13.94
C ILE A 96 -9.39 15.31 -13.85
N GLN A 97 -8.85 14.76 -12.76
CA GLN A 97 -7.40 14.60 -12.60
C GLN A 97 -6.79 13.66 -13.63
N VAL A 98 -7.51 12.60 -14.02
CA VAL A 98 -7.08 11.65 -15.06
C VAL A 98 -7.15 12.24 -16.45
N GLU A 99 -8.17 13.03 -16.75
CA GLU A 99 -8.34 13.69 -18.05
C GLU A 99 -7.34 14.84 -18.26
N GLY A 100 -6.79 15.40 -17.18
CA GLY A 100 -5.82 16.50 -17.21
C GLY A 100 -4.34 16.10 -17.27
N THR A 101 -4.01 14.80 -17.19
CA THR A 101 -2.65 14.24 -17.29
C THR A 101 -2.34 13.70 -18.66
#